data_AF-A0A3D1KWM8-F1
#
_entry.id   AF-A0A3D1KWM8-F1
#
_cell.length_a   1.000
_cell.length_b   1.000
_cell.length_c   1.000
_cell.angle_alpha   90.00
_cell.angle_beta   90.00
_cell.angle_gamma   90.00
#
_symmetry.space_group_name_H-M   'P 1'
#
loop_
_entity.id
_entity.type
_entity.pdbx_description
1 polymer ?
#
loop_
_entity_poly.entity_id
_entity_poly.type
_entity_poly.pdbx_seq_one_letter_code
_entity_poly.pdbx_strand_id
1 'polypeptide(L)'
;MKPLNHKERQKAMFKVIGLFILSFAIAVILGFSTMNVSKISDHNAKTELETLKNNLKFQREVFAPNVAKTKELLMKLPNGSEQGENIEVLNQDIGALLSSTKNQIIESESWEPVMYKDVIQVLSALQLAYNDKIKLQEELGGSDKANEELEQCKLERLQLQNQLSLLQAGNSAGGGGGGGGNTEKLEKELKDAQQKLRACNLENRVLKQEIDKMKKN
;
A
#
# COMPACT_ATOMS: atom_id res chain seq x y z
N MET A 1 79.74 54.44 10.41
CA MET A 1 79.29 53.27 11.19
C MET A 1 80.49 52.38 11.49
N LYS A 2 80.66 51.89 12.73
CA LYS A 2 81.76 50.97 13.06
C LYS A 2 81.50 49.60 12.43
N PRO A 3 82.49 48.94 11.82
CA PRO A 3 82.32 47.61 11.26
C PRO A 3 82.03 46.62 12.40
N LEU A 4 80.98 45.80 12.24
CA LEU A 4 80.62 44.77 13.24
C LEU A 4 81.78 43.79 13.45
N ASN A 5 81.98 43.40 14.72
CA ASN A 5 82.98 42.42 15.13
C ASN A 5 82.66 41.06 14.48
N HIS A 6 83.68 40.27 14.15
CA HIS A 6 83.52 38.98 13.44
C HIS A 6 82.51 38.05 14.14
N LYS A 7 82.52 38.02 15.48
CA LYS A 7 81.57 37.24 16.29
C LYS A 7 80.12 37.68 16.11
N GLU A 8 79.87 38.97 15.97
CA GLU A 8 78.53 39.51 15.76
C GLU A 8 78.01 39.19 14.36
N ARG A 9 78.90 39.23 13.35
CA ARG A 9 78.57 38.83 11.97
C ARG A 9 78.17 37.35 11.87
N GLN A 10 78.91 36.46 12.55
CA GLN A 10 78.55 35.04 12.59
C GLN A 10 77.20 34.81 13.27
N LYS A 11 76.93 35.47 14.41
CA LYS A 11 75.65 35.36 15.11
C LYS A 11 74.49 35.88 14.25
N ALA A 12 74.70 36.97 13.50
CA ALA A 12 73.72 37.49 12.55
C ALA A 12 73.47 36.51 11.39
N MET A 13 74.52 35.94 10.79
CA MET A 13 74.39 34.91 9.74
C MET A 13 73.64 33.68 10.22
N PHE A 14 73.91 33.17 11.42
CA PHE A 14 73.17 32.05 11.99
C PHE A 14 71.68 32.36 12.20
N LYS A 15 71.33 33.58 12.60
CA LYS A 15 69.93 34.00 12.71
C LYS A 15 69.23 34.05 11.35
N VAL A 16 69.91 34.57 10.32
CA VAL A 16 69.38 34.60 8.96
C VAL A 16 69.19 33.19 8.40
N ILE A 17 70.18 32.32 8.59
CA ILE A 17 70.08 30.90 8.18
C ILE A 17 68.94 30.21 8.93
N GLY A 18 68.79 30.44 10.24
CA GLY A 18 67.69 29.89 11.03
C GLY A 18 66.32 30.36 10.57
N LEU A 19 66.16 31.66 10.30
CA LEU A 19 64.93 32.23 9.73
C LEU A 19 64.64 31.67 8.33
N PHE A 20 65.67 31.51 7.50
CA PHE A 20 65.53 30.92 6.16
C PHE A 20 65.04 29.48 6.22
N ILE A 21 65.67 28.63 7.05
CA ILE A 21 65.27 27.23 7.22
C ILE A 21 63.84 27.15 7.77
N LEU A 22 63.48 28.00 8.74
CA LEU A 22 62.12 28.04 9.29
C LEU A 22 61.09 28.44 8.22
N SER A 23 61.38 29.49 7.44
CA SER A 23 60.50 29.92 6.35
C SER A 23 60.34 28.85 5.27
N PHE A 24 61.42 28.13 4.96
CA PHE A 24 61.41 27.02 4.01
C PHE A 24 60.59 25.85 4.53
N ALA A 25 60.75 25.47 5.80
CA ALA A 25 59.95 24.42 6.43
C ALA A 25 58.45 24.75 6.40
N ILE A 26 58.07 25.99 6.71
CA ILE A 26 56.67 26.45 6.64
C ILE A 26 56.15 26.36 5.20
N ALA A 27 56.91 26.81 4.22
CA ALA A 27 56.52 26.74 2.80
C ALA A 27 56.31 25.30 2.33
N VAL A 28 57.19 24.36 2.73
CA VAL A 28 57.05 22.93 2.39
C VAL A 28 55.80 22.33 3.05
N ILE A 29 55.53 22.63 4.33
CA ILE A 29 54.33 22.16 5.02
C ILE A 29 53.06 22.69 4.34
N LEU A 30 53.02 23.99 4.02
CA LEU A 30 51.89 24.59 3.31
C LEU A 30 51.69 23.97 1.92
N GLY A 31 52.77 23.75 1.17
CA GLY A 31 52.73 23.06 -0.12
C GLY A 31 52.18 21.63 -0.01
N PHE A 32 52.61 20.88 1.01
CA PHE A 32 52.14 19.52 1.24
C PHE A 32 50.67 19.48 1.69
N SER A 33 50.26 20.36 2.62
CA SER A 33 48.88 20.46 3.08
C SER A 33 47.93 20.84 1.95
N THR A 34 48.28 21.82 1.12
CA THR A 34 47.44 22.26 -0.01
C THR A 34 47.29 21.16 -1.07
N MET A 35 48.37 20.46 -1.42
CA MET A 35 48.31 19.35 -2.37
C MET A 35 47.47 18.16 -1.86
N ASN A 36 47.57 17.81 -0.57
CA ASN A 36 46.81 16.69 -0.02
C ASN A 36 45.32 17.01 0.13
N VAL A 37 44.96 18.24 0.49
CA VAL A 37 43.55 18.67 0.52
C VAL A 37 42.92 18.57 -0.88
N SER A 38 43.66 18.96 -1.93
CA SER A 38 43.19 18.81 -3.31
C SER A 38 42.94 17.33 -3.68
N LYS A 39 43.84 16.42 -3.30
CA LYS A 39 43.68 14.99 -3.60
C LYS A 39 42.50 14.36 -2.88
N ILE A 40 42.27 14.72 -1.61
CA ILE A 40 41.13 14.23 -0.82
C ILE A 40 39.82 14.77 -1.42
N SER A 41 39.79 16.05 -1.79
CA SER A 41 38.65 16.66 -2.46
C SER A 41 38.33 15.97 -3.79
N ASP A 42 39.34 15.71 -4.63
CA ASP A 42 39.16 15.04 -5.92
C ASP A 42 38.68 13.60 -5.76
N HIS A 43 39.19 12.89 -4.75
CA HIS A 43 38.74 11.53 -4.45
C HIS A 43 37.28 11.52 -4.02
N ASN A 44 36.90 12.38 -3.07
CA ASN A 44 35.53 12.49 -2.58
C ASN A 44 34.57 12.87 -3.71
N ALA A 45 34.93 13.85 -4.54
CA ALA A 45 34.13 14.26 -5.69
C ALA A 45 33.95 13.11 -6.70
N LYS A 46 34.99 12.30 -6.95
CA LYS A 46 34.88 11.12 -7.81
C LYS A 46 33.95 10.07 -7.22
N THR A 47 34.07 9.78 -5.92
CA THR A 47 33.19 8.82 -5.24
C THR A 47 31.73 9.27 -5.23
N GLU A 48 31.48 10.56 -4.98
CA GLU A 48 30.13 11.14 -5.06
C GLU A 48 29.57 11.08 -6.49
N LEU A 49 30.40 11.40 -7.49
CA LEU A 49 30.00 11.32 -8.89
C LEU A 49 29.66 9.89 -9.32
N GLU A 50 30.45 8.89 -8.90
CA GLU A 50 30.16 7.48 -9.15
C GLU A 50 28.87 7.05 -8.47
N THR A 51 28.66 7.47 -7.22
CA THR A 51 27.42 7.21 -6.48
C THR A 51 26.21 7.81 -7.19
N LEU A 52 26.30 9.08 -7.61
CA LEU A 52 25.25 9.76 -8.36
C LEU A 52 24.96 9.08 -9.69
N LYS A 53 26.00 8.68 -10.42
CA LYS A 53 25.87 7.96 -11.70
C LYS A 53 25.17 6.62 -11.51
N ASN A 54 25.51 5.88 -10.45
CA ASN A 54 24.86 4.62 -10.13
C ASN A 54 23.39 4.83 -9.74
N ASN A 55 23.09 5.85 -8.93
CA ASN A 55 21.73 6.21 -8.54
C ASN A 55 20.87 6.59 -9.76
N LEU A 56 21.40 7.42 -10.66
CA LEU A 56 20.70 7.79 -11.90
C LEU A 56 20.48 6.59 -12.82
N LYS A 57 21.46 5.69 -12.91
CA LYS A 57 21.34 4.46 -13.69
C LYS A 57 20.22 3.57 -13.13
N PHE A 58 20.23 3.32 -11.81
CA PHE A 58 19.15 2.59 -11.14
C PHE A 58 17.79 3.25 -11.36
N GLN A 59 17.71 4.59 -11.20
CA GLN A 59 16.48 5.33 -11.41
C GLN A 59 15.92 5.12 -12.81
N ARG A 60 16.77 5.22 -13.83
CA ARG A 60 16.39 5.13 -15.25
C ARG A 60 16.07 3.70 -15.69
N GLU A 61 16.88 2.73 -15.27
CA GLU A 61 16.84 1.37 -15.82
C GLU A 61 15.96 0.42 -14.99
N VAL A 62 15.75 0.72 -13.70
CA VAL A 62 15.04 -0.18 -12.78
C VAL A 62 13.84 0.52 -12.16
N PHE A 63 14.05 1.61 -11.43
CA PHE A 63 13.01 2.20 -10.60
C PHE A 63 11.86 2.80 -11.42
N ALA A 64 12.15 3.77 -12.31
CA ALA A 64 11.13 4.42 -13.12
C ALA A 64 10.33 3.45 -14.01
N PRO A 65 10.94 2.50 -14.75
CA PRO A 65 10.17 1.57 -15.56
C PRO A 65 9.33 0.61 -14.72
N ASN A 66 9.83 0.14 -13.58
CA ASN A 66 9.05 -0.76 -12.72
C ASN A 66 7.87 -0.03 -12.07
N VAL A 67 8.07 1.21 -11.60
CA VAL A 67 6.97 2.04 -11.06
C VAL A 67 5.92 2.33 -12.14
N ALA A 68 6.34 2.66 -13.36
CA ALA A 68 5.43 2.89 -14.48
C ALA A 68 4.62 1.63 -14.82
N LYS A 69 5.29 0.46 -14.86
CA LYS A 69 4.63 -0.83 -15.11
C LYS A 69 3.68 -1.23 -13.98
N THR A 70 4.07 -1.03 -12.71
CA THR A 70 3.18 -1.26 -11.56
C THR A 70 1.94 -0.38 -11.65
N LYS A 71 2.09 0.91 -12.01
CA LYS A 71 0.96 1.81 -12.23
C LYS A 71 0.03 1.31 -13.34
N GLU A 72 0.59 0.82 -14.45
CA GLU A 72 -0.18 0.23 -15.55
C GLU A 72 -0.97 -1.00 -15.08
N LEU A 73 -0.34 -1.92 -14.35
CA LEU A 73 -0.99 -3.11 -13.80
C LEU A 73 -2.10 -2.75 -12.78
N LEU A 74 -1.86 -1.76 -11.93
CA LEU A 74 -2.87 -1.26 -10.99
C LEU A 74 -4.09 -0.67 -11.72
N MET A 75 -3.91 -0.04 -12.88
CA MET A 75 -5.02 0.48 -13.69
C MET A 75 -5.89 -0.62 -14.31
N LYS A 76 -5.34 -1.84 -14.47
CA LYS A 76 -6.07 -3.00 -14.99
C LYS A 76 -6.87 -3.73 -13.92
N LEU A 77 -6.67 -3.40 -12.65
CA LEU A 77 -7.48 -3.97 -11.58
C LEU A 77 -8.94 -3.54 -11.78
N PRO A 78 -9.90 -4.48 -11.64
CA PRO A 78 -11.30 -4.18 -11.90
C PRO A 78 -11.83 -3.09 -10.96
N ASN A 79 -12.54 -2.13 -11.54
CA ASN A 79 -13.11 -0.98 -10.83
C ASN A 79 -14.65 -1.06 -10.70
N GLY A 80 -15.20 -2.25 -10.49
CA GLY A 80 -16.65 -2.49 -10.43
C GLY A 80 -17.04 -3.83 -11.06
N SER A 81 -18.07 -3.83 -11.88
CA SER A 81 -18.64 -5.01 -12.55
C SER A 81 -17.95 -5.42 -13.86
N GLU A 82 -16.80 -4.82 -14.19
CA GLU A 82 -16.07 -5.14 -15.42
C GLU A 82 -15.22 -6.40 -15.24
N GLN A 83 -15.23 -7.28 -16.25
CA GLN A 83 -14.31 -8.41 -16.36
C GLN A 83 -12.87 -7.87 -16.55
N GLY A 84 -12.20 -7.60 -15.44
CA GLY A 84 -10.77 -7.31 -15.43
C GLY A 84 -9.93 -8.54 -15.78
N GLU A 85 -8.63 -8.33 -16.03
CA GLU A 85 -7.65 -9.42 -16.03
C GLU A 85 -7.68 -10.14 -14.66
N ASN A 86 -7.26 -11.41 -14.63
CA ASN A 86 -7.27 -12.23 -13.41
C ASN A 86 -6.53 -11.50 -12.25
N ILE A 87 -7.26 -11.23 -11.17
CA ILE A 87 -6.81 -10.40 -10.05
C ILE A 87 -5.64 -11.05 -9.31
N GLU A 88 -5.65 -12.38 -9.18
CA GLU A 88 -4.54 -13.12 -8.58
C GLU A 88 -3.25 -12.95 -9.38
N VAL A 89 -3.33 -13.04 -10.71
CA VAL A 89 -2.17 -12.85 -11.61
C VAL A 89 -1.66 -11.42 -11.53
N LEU A 90 -2.54 -10.41 -11.61
CA LEU A 90 -2.15 -9.00 -11.48
C LEU A 90 -1.47 -8.73 -10.13
N ASN A 91 -1.99 -9.31 -9.04
CA ASN A 91 -1.41 -9.15 -7.72
C ASN A 91 -0.02 -9.80 -7.60
N GLN A 92 0.14 -10.98 -8.18
CA GLN A 92 1.43 -11.66 -8.22
C GLN A 92 2.45 -10.86 -9.02
N ASP A 93 2.07 -10.33 -10.18
CA ASP A 93 2.95 -9.55 -11.04
C ASP A 93 3.36 -8.22 -10.40
N ILE A 94 2.40 -7.49 -9.80
CA ILE A 94 2.69 -6.26 -9.05
C ILE A 94 3.61 -6.56 -7.87
N GLY A 95 3.29 -7.59 -7.09
CA GLY A 95 4.09 -7.99 -5.92
C GLY A 95 5.52 -8.39 -6.30
N ALA A 96 5.68 -9.14 -7.39
CA ALA A 96 6.98 -9.55 -7.92
C ALA A 96 7.81 -8.34 -8.39
N LEU A 97 7.19 -7.40 -9.12
CA LEU A 97 7.84 -6.17 -9.59
C LEU A 97 8.30 -5.29 -8.43
N LEU A 98 7.41 -5.05 -7.46
CA LEU A 98 7.72 -4.22 -6.29
C LEU A 98 8.81 -4.86 -5.43
N SER A 99 8.75 -6.17 -5.21
CA SER A 99 9.77 -6.93 -4.46
C SER A 99 11.12 -6.91 -5.16
N SER A 100 11.14 -7.18 -6.48
CA SER A 100 12.36 -7.14 -7.29
C SER A 100 12.99 -5.74 -7.29
N THR A 101 12.16 -4.69 -7.38
CA THR A 101 12.65 -3.30 -7.32
C THR A 101 13.22 -2.99 -5.95
N LYS A 102 12.52 -3.37 -4.88
CA LYS A 102 12.97 -3.17 -3.49
C LYS A 102 14.33 -3.82 -3.23
N ASN A 103 14.53 -5.04 -3.71
CA ASN A 103 15.77 -5.79 -3.48
C ASN A 103 16.98 -5.23 -4.25
N GLN A 104 16.75 -4.36 -5.24
CA GLN A 104 17.80 -3.68 -5.99
C GLN A 104 18.13 -2.28 -5.45
N ILE A 105 17.37 -1.79 -4.48
CA ILE A 105 17.68 -0.52 -3.80
C ILE A 105 18.90 -0.75 -2.91
N ILE A 106 19.93 0.07 -3.11
CA ILE A 106 21.14 0.05 -2.28
C ILE A 106 20.78 0.44 -0.85
N GLU A 107 21.25 -0.33 0.13
CA GLU A 107 21.14 0.01 1.54
C GLU A 107 22.09 1.17 1.87
N SER A 108 21.55 2.38 1.99
CA SER A 108 22.26 3.58 2.38
C SER A 108 21.32 4.51 3.17
N GLU A 109 21.90 5.31 4.06
CA GLU A 109 21.19 6.34 4.82
C GLU A 109 20.98 7.64 4.02
N SER A 110 21.42 7.69 2.76
CA SER A 110 21.14 8.82 1.90
C SER A 110 19.64 8.93 1.59
N TRP A 111 19.19 10.13 1.23
CA TRP A 111 17.76 10.39 1.06
C TRP A 111 17.17 9.68 -0.17
N GLU A 112 17.97 9.36 -1.20
CA GLU A 112 17.49 8.78 -2.45
C GLU A 112 16.98 7.34 -2.27
N PRO A 113 17.73 6.40 -1.66
CA PRO A 113 17.24 5.05 -1.39
C PRO A 113 16.05 5.02 -0.43
N VAL A 114 16.01 5.94 0.53
CA VAL A 114 14.86 6.12 1.43
C VAL A 114 13.62 6.52 0.62
N MET A 115 13.73 7.52 -0.25
CA MET A 115 12.64 7.93 -1.14
C MET A 115 12.17 6.76 -2.03
N TYR A 116 13.09 5.98 -2.61
CA TYR A 116 12.72 4.82 -3.42
C TYR A 116 11.95 3.77 -2.61
N LYS A 117 12.38 3.48 -1.37
CA LYS A 117 11.68 2.57 -0.47
C LYS A 117 10.28 3.08 -0.13
N ASP A 118 10.14 4.36 0.18
CA ASP A 118 8.85 4.97 0.51
C ASP A 118 7.86 4.87 -0.64
N VAL A 119 8.29 5.16 -1.87
CA VAL A 119 7.42 5.03 -3.06
C VAL A 119 6.98 3.58 -3.27
N ILE A 120 7.89 2.61 -3.13
CA ILE A 120 7.56 1.18 -3.25
C ILE A 120 6.60 0.75 -2.15
N GLN A 121 6.77 1.26 -0.93
CA GLN A 121 5.87 0.99 0.19
C GLN A 121 4.47 1.57 -0.06
N VAL A 122 4.37 2.79 -0.59
CA VAL A 122 3.08 3.40 -0.96
C VAL A 122 2.40 2.60 -2.07
N LEU A 123 3.13 2.15 -3.09
CA LEU A 123 2.56 1.31 -4.15
C LEU A 123 2.07 -0.04 -3.63
N SER A 124 2.81 -0.66 -2.70
CA SER A 124 2.39 -1.90 -2.03
C SER A 124 1.13 -1.68 -1.19
N ALA A 125 1.08 -0.60 -0.40
CA ALA A 125 -0.11 -0.23 0.37
C ALA A 125 -1.31 0.04 -0.53
N LEU A 126 -1.10 0.69 -1.68
CA LEU A 126 -2.15 0.92 -2.67
C LEU A 126 -2.66 -0.39 -3.27
N GLN A 127 -1.77 -1.33 -3.60
CA GLN A 127 -2.16 -2.67 -4.06
C GLN A 127 -3.05 -3.38 -3.03
N LEU A 128 -2.65 -3.36 -1.75
CA LEU A 128 -3.44 -3.95 -0.67
C LEU A 128 -4.81 -3.28 -0.54
N ALA A 129 -4.87 -1.95 -0.59
CA ALA A 129 -6.12 -1.21 -0.53
C ALA A 129 -7.07 -1.56 -1.70
N TYR A 130 -6.54 -1.77 -2.91
CA TYR A 130 -7.35 -2.25 -4.03
C TYR A 130 -7.90 -3.66 -3.79
N ASN A 131 -7.09 -4.57 -3.25
CA ASN A 131 -7.53 -5.92 -2.93
C ASN A 131 -8.62 -5.93 -1.86
N ASP A 132 -8.47 -5.10 -0.82
CA ASP A 132 -9.47 -4.95 0.23
C ASP A 132 -10.77 -4.36 -0.33
N LYS A 133 -10.69 -3.36 -1.21
CA LYS A 133 -11.85 -2.81 -1.93
C LYS A 133 -12.58 -3.89 -2.73
N ILE A 134 -11.86 -4.74 -3.47
CA ILE A 134 -12.46 -5.82 -4.27
C ILE A 134 -13.16 -6.83 -3.37
N LYS A 135 -12.49 -7.30 -2.30
CA LYS A 135 -13.10 -8.23 -1.33
C LYS A 135 -14.38 -7.65 -0.73
N LEU A 136 -14.33 -6.38 -0.33
CA LEU A 136 -15.50 -5.68 0.20
C LEU A 136 -16.62 -5.56 -0.85
N GLN A 137 -16.29 -5.36 -2.13
CA GLN A 137 -17.28 -5.37 -3.21
C GLN A 137 -17.90 -6.75 -3.43
N GLU A 138 -17.13 -7.84 -3.33
CA GLU A 138 -17.65 -9.20 -3.40
C GLU A 138 -18.58 -9.52 -2.22
N GLU A 139 -18.18 -9.13 -1.01
CA GLU A 139 -18.99 -9.28 0.20
C GLU A 139 -20.30 -8.46 0.12
N LEU A 140 -20.23 -7.21 -0.35
CA LEU A 140 -21.40 -6.36 -0.55
C LEU A 140 -22.30 -6.84 -1.70
N GLY A 141 -21.73 -7.34 -2.81
CA GLY A 141 -22.49 -7.96 -3.89
C GLY A 141 -23.21 -9.23 -3.44
N GLY A 142 -22.67 -9.95 -2.45
CA GLY A 142 -23.38 -11.01 -1.74
C GLY A 142 -24.57 -10.49 -0.92
N SER A 143 -24.48 -9.29 -0.36
CA SER A 143 -25.58 -8.65 0.37
C SER A 143 -26.76 -8.28 -0.53
N ASP A 144 -26.52 -7.95 -1.80
CA ASP A 144 -27.60 -7.67 -2.76
C ASP A 144 -28.38 -8.94 -3.12
N LYS A 145 -27.67 -10.07 -3.30
CA LYS A 145 -28.32 -11.39 -3.46
C LYS A 145 -29.11 -11.80 -2.22
N ALA A 146 -28.57 -11.57 -1.02
CA ALA A 146 -29.28 -11.84 0.23
C ALA A 146 -30.54 -10.96 0.38
N ASN A 147 -30.51 -9.71 -0.10
CA ASN A 147 -31.68 -8.83 -0.15
C ASN A 147 -32.71 -9.29 -1.19
N GLU A 148 -32.28 -9.75 -2.37
CA GLU A 148 -33.17 -10.33 -3.38
C GLU A 148 -33.87 -11.60 -2.86
N GLU A 149 -33.14 -12.50 -2.20
CA GLU A 149 -33.70 -13.69 -1.55
C GLU A 149 -34.68 -13.32 -0.43
N LEU A 150 -34.37 -12.27 0.34
CA LEU A 150 -35.27 -11.74 1.38
C LEU A 150 -36.56 -11.15 0.80
N GLU A 151 -36.49 -10.40 -0.30
CA GLU A 151 -37.65 -9.85 -0.99
C GLU A 151 -38.50 -10.95 -1.64
N GLN A 152 -37.87 -11.95 -2.27
CA GLN A 152 -38.58 -13.15 -2.75
C GLN A 152 -39.32 -13.85 -1.61
N CYS A 153 -38.68 -14.05 -0.47
CA CYS A 153 -39.29 -14.68 0.70
C CYS A 153 -40.49 -13.88 1.26
N LYS A 154 -40.43 -12.54 1.25
CA LYS A 154 -41.57 -11.67 1.63
C LYS A 154 -42.74 -11.83 0.66
N LEU A 155 -42.45 -11.94 -0.64
CA LEU A 155 -43.44 -12.03 -1.70
C LEU A 155 -44.15 -13.39 -1.67
N GLU A 156 -43.41 -14.48 -1.48
CA GLU A 156 -43.96 -15.82 -1.25
C GLU A 156 -44.89 -15.85 -0.02
N ARG A 157 -44.48 -15.23 1.10
CA ARG A 157 -45.32 -15.14 2.30
C ARG A 157 -46.65 -14.44 2.02
N LEU A 158 -46.65 -13.34 1.26
CA LEU A 158 -47.86 -12.62 0.89
C LEU A 158 -48.78 -13.46 0.01
N GLN A 159 -48.22 -14.21 -0.95
CA GLN A 159 -48.99 -15.11 -1.81
C GLN A 159 -49.65 -16.23 -1.00
N LEU A 160 -48.89 -16.90 -0.12
CA LEU A 160 -49.42 -17.95 0.76
C LEU A 160 -50.50 -17.41 1.71
N GLN A 161 -50.31 -16.20 2.25
CA GLN A 161 -51.30 -15.56 3.12
C GLN A 161 -52.60 -15.21 2.36
N ASN A 162 -52.50 -14.74 1.11
CA ASN A 162 -53.65 -14.51 0.26
C ASN A 162 -54.37 -15.81 -0.11
N GLN A 163 -53.64 -16.88 -0.42
CA GLN A 163 -54.23 -18.20 -0.71
C GLN A 163 -54.96 -18.77 0.52
N LEU A 164 -54.38 -18.67 1.71
CA LEU A 164 -55.03 -19.07 2.96
C LEU A 164 -56.29 -18.25 3.25
N SER A 165 -56.24 -16.93 3.04
CA SER A 165 -57.41 -16.05 3.21
C SER A 165 -58.54 -16.41 2.23
N LEU A 166 -58.22 -16.73 0.98
CA LEU A 166 -59.18 -17.18 -0.03
C LEU A 166 -59.78 -18.56 0.33
N LEU A 167 -58.98 -19.50 0.83
CA LEU A 167 -59.45 -20.81 1.28
C LEU A 167 -60.34 -20.70 2.53
N GLN A 168 -59.99 -19.82 3.48
CA GLN A 168 -60.83 -19.56 4.65
C GLN A 168 -62.13 -18.82 4.29
N ALA A 169 -62.09 -17.90 3.34
CA ALA A 169 -63.27 -17.21 2.81
C ALA A 169 -64.17 -18.16 2.00
N GLY A 170 -63.59 -19.10 1.25
CA GLY A 170 -64.32 -20.15 0.55
C GLY A 170 -65.02 -21.13 1.49
N ASN A 171 -64.44 -21.40 2.66
CA ASN A 171 -65.04 -22.27 3.68
C ASN A 171 -66.14 -21.59 4.53
N SER A 172 -66.31 -20.27 4.44
CA SER A 172 -67.32 -19.52 5.21
C SER A 172 -68.59 -19.18 4.41
N ALA A 173 -68.64 -19.55 3.13
CA ALA A 173 -69.82 -19.38 2.26
C ALA A 173 -70.23 -20.71 1.60
N GLY A 174 -70.94 -21.56 2.34
CA GLY A 174 -71.67 -22.70 1.77
C GLY A 174 -70.99 -24.05 1.98
N GLY A 175 -71.71 -24.96 2.64
CA GLY A 175 -71.23 -26.29 2.99
C GLY A 175 -70.86 -27.16 1.78
N GLY A 176 -69.84 -27.99 1.97
CA GLY A 176 -69.42 -29.02 1.03
C GLY A 176 -68.09 -29.61 1.48
N GLY A 177 -68.14 -30.75 2.17
CA GLY A 177 -66.96 -31.46 2.67
C GLY A 177 -66.04 -31.93 1.55
N GLY A 178 -64.73 -31.79 1.77
CA GLY A 178 -63.70 -32.39 0.93
C GLY A 178 -62.54 -31.45 0.59
N GLY A 179 -61.77 -30.99 1.58
CA GLY A 179 -60.60 -30.13 1.32
C GLY A 179 -59.56 -29.97 2.43
N GLY A 180 -59.68 -30.72 3.54
CA GLY A 180 -58.85 -30.48 4.75
C GLY A 180 -57.35 -30.76 4.61
N GLY A 181 -56.94 -31.60 3.65
CA GLY A 181 -55.53 -31.98 3.49
C GLY A 181 -54.63 -30.87 2.92
N ASN A 182 -55.18 -29.98 2.09
CA ASN A 182 -54.39 -28.88 1.50
C ASN A 182 -54.24 -27.70 2.46
N THR A 183 -55.24 -27.45 3.31
CA THR A 183 -55.19 -26.36 4.30
C THR A 183 -54.15 -26.60 5.40
N GLU A 184 -54.03 -27.84 5.93
CA GLU A 184 -53.00 -28.16 6.93
C GLU A 184 -51.58 -28.05 6.37
N LYS A 185 -51.37 -28.44 5.10
CA LYS A 185 -50.07 -28.33 4.44
C LYS A 185 -49.66 -26.87 4.24
N LEU A 186 -50.58 -26.04 3.75
CA LEU A 186 -50.37 -24.60 3.60
C LEU A 186 -50.15 -23.89 4.94
N GLU A 187 -50.86 -24.29 6.00
CA GLU A 187 -50.67 -23.75 7.34
C GLU A 187 -49.28 -24.10 7.90
N LYS A 188 -48.80 -25.33 7.65
CA LYS A 188 -47.45 -25.75 8.02
C LYS A 188 -46.38 -24.98 7.25
N GLU A 189 -46.54 -24.83 5.94
CA GLU A 189 -45.60 -24.07 5.09
C GLU A 189 -45.55 -22.58 5.48
N LEU A 190 -46.70 -21.98 5.84
CA LEU A 190 -46.75 -20.60 6.35
C LEU A 190 -46.05 -20.46 7.71
N LYS A 191 -46.16 -21.46 8.59
CA LYS A 191 -45.50 -21.47 9.90
C LYS A 191 -43.97 -21.61 9.75
N ASP A 192 -43.51 -22.46 8.85
CA ASP A 192 -42.09 -22.61 8.50
C ASP A 192 -41.54 -21.32 7.87
N ALA A 193 -42.26 -20.70 6.94
CA ALA A 193 -41.88 -19.41 6.35
C ALA A 193 -41.81 -18.29 7.40
N GLN A 194 -42.76 -18.25 8.35
CA GLN A 194 -42.72 -17.30 9.47
C GLN A 194 -41.52 -17.53 10.40
N GLN A 195 -41.15 -18.79 10.66
CA GLN A 195 -39.96 -19.11 11.45
C GLN A 195 -38.68 -18.67 10.76
N LYS A 196 -38.54 -18.97 9.46
CA LYS A 196 -37.38 -18.53 8.66
C LYS A 196 -37.25 -17.00 8.63
N LEU A 197 -38.37 -16.29 8.48
CA LEU A 197 -38.37 -14.82 8.48
C LEU A 197 -38.00 -14.23 9.84
N ARG A 198 -38.41 -14.86 10.96
CA ARG A 198 -37.97 -14.45 12.30
C ARG A 198 -36.48 -14.68 12.52
N ALA A 199 -35.95 -15.82 12.07
CA ALA A 199 -34.53 -16.12 12.15
C ALA A 199 -33.71 -15.09 11.36
N CYS A 200 -34.11 -14.81 10.12
CA CYS A 200 -33.44 -13.83 9.25
C CYS A 200 -33.50 -12.40 9.81
N ASN A 201 -34.62 -12.01 10.45
CA ASN A 201 -34.71 -10.70 11.13
C ASN A 201 -33.79 -10.60 12.37
N LEU A 202 -33.59 -11.71 13.08
CA LEU A 202 -32.66 -11.77 14.21
C LEU A 202 -31.21 -11.63 13.72
N GLU A 203 -30.83 -12.36 12.68
CA GLU A 203 -29.51 -12.22 12.04
C GLU A 203 -29.27 -10.81 11.54
N ASN A 204 -30.23 -10.20 10.83
CA ASN A 204 -30.12 -8.81 10.37
C ASN A 204 -29.93 -7.82 11.52
N ARG A 205 -30.56 -8.06 12.68
CA ARG A 205 -30.40 -7.22 13.86
C ARG A 205 -29.02 -7.37 14.49
N VAL A 206 -28.47 -8.58 14.51
CA VAL A 206 -27.11 -8.84 15.00
C VAL A 206 -26.08 -8.21 14.08
N LEU A 207 -26.20 -8.41 12.76
CA LEU A 207 -25.31 -7.81 11.76
C LEU A 207 -25.32 -6.27 11.83
N LYS A 208 -26.49 -5.64 11.99
CA LYS A 208 -26.56 -4.18 12.21
C LYS A 208 -25.81 -3.73 13.46
N GLN A 209 -25.92 -4.46 14.57
CA GLN A 209 -25.19 -4.13 15.80
C GLN A 209 -23.68 -4.30 15.64
N GLU A 210 -23.24 -5.26 14.82
CA GLU A 210 -21.83 -5.51 14.55
C GLU A 210 -21.23 -4.43 13.63
N ILE A 211 -21.98 -4.01 12.60
CA ILE A 211 -21.64 -2.85 11.77
C ILE A 211 -21.51 -1.57 12.61
N ASP A 212 -22.45 -1.32 13.53
CA ASP A 212 -22.41 -0.13 14.39
C ASP A 212 -21.24 -0.15 15.38
N LYS A 213 -20.79 -1.34 15.80
CA LYS A 213 -19.56 -1.49 16.60
C LYS A 213 -18.31 -1.21 15.77
N MET A 214 -18.23 -1.72 14.54
CA MET A 214 -17.10 -1.47 13.66
C MET A 214 -16.96 0.00 13.27
N LYS A 215 -18.05 0.77 13.17
CA LYS A 215 -18.01 2.21 12.88
C LYS A 215 -17.52 3.10 14.03
N LYS A 216 -17.49 2.59 15.26
CA LYS A 216 -17.12 3.36 16.47
C LYS A 216 -15.67 3.13 16.91
N ASN A 217 -15.00 2.12 16.35
CA ASN A 217 -13.58 1.85 16.53
C ASN A 217 -12.79 2.41 15.36
#